data_AF-A0A8P4KRE2-F1
#
_entry.id   AF-A0A8P4KRE2-F1
#
_cell.length_a   1.000
_cell.length_b   1.000
_cell.length_c   1.000
_cell.angle_alpha   90.00
_cell.angle_beta   90.00
_cell.angle_gamma   90.00
#
_symmetry.space_group_name_H-M   'P 1'
#
loop_
_entity.id
_entity.type
_entity.pdbx_description
1 polymer ?
#
loop_
_entity_poly.entity_id
_entity_poly.type
_entity_poly.pdbx_seq_one_letter_code
_entity_poly.pdbx_strand_id
1 'polypeptide(L)'
;MMRKEKELRERLRVELSKAENEEGYSMENYIEVKIELQRYEAEKCRGAILRSKAKYALEGERCTAYFLGLEKSKQSRTYIHEIRNKEGEVVADYVAILERVQEFYGELYKGGGLEEDSIVEVLDSVESKLSVDDSEWCDRDINRKEVMEAIEGLNSGKSPGSDGIGIEFYKVYKEQMASILVEAFREIEKTGIVQGRMVEGVITLVFKRKGNKLDLKNYRPISLLNVDYKILAKVLANRIKRVIGGIIKTSQSYSIPGRDIADTIATARDTIEFMKRDRAGGIVLAIDWNKAFDRVEHEFLFKLLVRFGFGERLVGWVRRLYKGARSYVKINGVLTDRFGLGRSIRQGCSLSALLYAISLEPLALLIKNDERVRGIQLPSGSIHTINQYADDTTITVRDGNSVKRVLELAELYGRASAARINK
;
A
#
# COMPACT_ATOMS: atom_id res chain seq x y z
N MET A 1 -11.25 5.55 43.34
CA MET A 1 -11.15 4.09 43.14
C MET A 1 -10.41 3.37 44.28
N MET A 2 -9.27 3.88 44.79
CA MET A 2 -8.56 3.25 45.95
C MET A 2 -9.27 3.40 47.31
N ARG A 3 -10.20 4.36 47.45
CA ARG A 3 -10.89 4.65 48.71
C ARG A 3 -11.84 3.54 49.16
N LYS A 4 -12.69 3.02 48.25
CA LYS A 4 -13.68 1.97 48.55
C LYS A 4 -13.04 0.64 48.94
N GLU A 5 -11.93 0.25 48.28
CA GLU A 5 -11.18 -0.98 48.61
C GLU A 5 -10.55 -0.91 50.00
N LYS A 6 -9.98 0.26 50.35
CA LYS A 6 -9.40 0.50 51.67
C LYS A 6 -10.47 0.47 52.77
N GLU A 7 -11.63 1.07 52.50
CA GLU A 7 -12.80 1.04 53.41
C GLU A 7 -13.30 -0.40 53.63
N LEU A 8 -13.43 -1.21 52.57
CA LEU A 8 -13.87 -2.61 52.68
C LEU A 8 -12.86 -3.49 53.43
N ARG A 9 -11.55 -3.31 53.19
CA ARG A 9 -10.49 -4.03 53.92
C ARG A 9 -10.45 -3.68 55.40
N GLU A 10 -10.68 -2.42 55.74
CA GLU A 10 -10.72 -1.98 57.13
C GLU A 10 -11.98 -2.49 57.84
N ARG A 11 -13.15 -2.43 57.19
CA ARG A 11 -14.38 -3.07 57.70
C ARG A 11 -14.17 -4.56 57.94
N LEU A 12 -13.53 -5.27 57.01
CA LEU A 12 -13.27 -6.70 57.16
C LEU A 12 -12.37 -7.01 58.37
N ARG A 13 -11.37 -6.16 58.66
CA ARG A 13 -10.50 -6.28 59.84
C ARG A 13 -11.26 -6.06 61.15
N VAL A 14 -12.13 -5.04 61.19
CA VAL A 14 -12.96 -4.77 62.36
C VAL A 14 -13.89 -5.95 62.64
N GLU A 15 -14.55 -6.47 61.60
CA GLU A 15 -15.44 -7.61 61.73
C GLU A 15 -14.70 -8.90 62.14
N LEU A 16 -13.46 -9.09 61.69
CA LEU A 16 -12.60 -10.19 62.14
C LEU A 16 -12.22 -10.05 63.62
N SER A 17 -11.85 -8.85 64.05
CA SER A 17 -11.49 -8.57 65.45
C SER A 17 -12.66 -8.80 66.41
N LYS A 18 -13.89 -8.43 66.02
CA LYS A 18 -15.09 -8.75 66.80
C LYS A 18 -15.30 -10.26 66.91
N ALA A 19 -15.18 -10.98 65.80
CA ALA A 19 -15.32 -12.43 65.80
C ALA A 19 -14.28 -13.16 66.66
N GLU A 20 -13.09 -12.59 66.84
CA GLU A 20 -12.02 -13.16 67.67
C GLU A 20 -12.16 -12.84 69.16
N ASN A 21 -12.78 -11.72 69.52
CA ASN A 21 -12.77 -11.19 70.89
C ASN A 21 -14.15 -11.14 71.57
N GLU A 22 -15.25 -11.27 70.83
CA GLU A 22 -16.61 -11.24 71.36
C GLU A 22 -17.23 -12.65 71.36
N GLU A 23 -17.48 -13.22 72.55
CA GLU A 23 -18.17 -14.51 72.68
C GLU A 23 -19.61 -14.42 72.15
N GLY A 24 -19.95 -15.28 71.19
CA GLY A 24 -21.28 -15.34 70.58
C GLY A 24 -21.49 -14.46 69.34
N TYR A 25 -20.43 -13.85 68.80
CA TYR A 25 -20.51 -13.02 67.59
C TYR A 25 -20.93 -13.83 66.34
N SER A 26 -21.91 -13.32 65.58
CA SER A 26 -22.34 -13.93 64.31
C SER A 26 -21.40 -13.53 63.17
N MET A 27 -20.85 -14.52 62.46
CA MET A 27 -19.91 -14.32 61.36
C MET A 27 -20.57 -13.82 60.05
N GLU A 28 -21.89 -13.63 60.03
CA GLU A 28 -22.64 -13.21 58.85
C GLU A 28 -22.11 -11.90 58.25
N ASN A 29 -21.90 -10.89 59.10
CA ASN A 29 -21.37 -9.59 58.68
C ASN A 29 -19.94 -9.70 58.11
N TYR A 30 -19.09 -10.53 58.71
CA TYR A 30 -17.75 -10.79 58.19
C TYR A 30 -17.81 -11.46 56.80
N ILE A 31 -18.68 -12.45 56.63
CA ILE A 31 -18.86 -13.16 55.36
C ILE A 31 -19.38 -12.20 54.29
N GLU A 32 -20.36 -11.35 54.63
CA GLU A 32 -20.92 -10.37 53.69
C GLU A 32 -19.87 -9.38 53.20
N VAL A 33 -19.10 -8.77 54.12
CA VAL A 33 -18.03 -7.84 53.76
C VAL A 33 -16.93 -8.53 52.95
N LYS A 34 -16.61 -9.80 53.25
CA LYS A 34 -15.65 -10.60 52.49
C LYS A 34 -16.12 -10.84 51.05
N ILE A 35 -17.40 -11.18 50.85
CA ILE A 35 -18.00 -11.37 49.53
C ILE A 35 -18.01 -10.04 48.75
N GLU A 36 -18.36 -8.93 49.41
CA GLU A 36 -18.36 -7.61 48.79
C GLU A 36 -16.96 -7.21 48.30
N LEU A 37 -15.93 -7.42 49.13
CA LEU A 37 -14.53 -7.16 48.76
C LEU A 37 -14.09 -8.03 47.58
N GLN A 38 -14.40 -9.33 47.60
CA GLN A 38 -14.06 -10.25 46.51
C GLN A 38 -14.73 -9.85 45.19
N ARG A 39 -16.00 -9.43 45.20
CA ARG A 39 -16.69 -8.92 44.00
C ARG A 39 -16.01 -7.67 43.45
N TYR A 40 -15.66 -6.73 44.32
CA TYR A 40 -14.98 -5.50 43.94
C TYR A 40 -13.60 -5.77 43.32
N GLU A 41 -12.81 -6.67 43.92
CA GLU A 41 -11.50 -7.08 43.39
C GLU A 41 -11.63 -7.81 42.05
N ALA A 42 -12.63 -8.69 41.88
CA ALA A 42 -12.90 -9.36 40.62
C ALA A 42 -13.27 -8.39 39.50
N GLU A 43 -14.05 -7.35 39.79
CA GLU A 43 -14.41 -6.30 38.84
C GLU A 43 -13.19 -5.46 38.42
N LYS A 44 -12.32 -5.12 39.38
CA LYS A 44 -11.05 -4.44 39.12
C LYS A 44 -10.11 -5.27 38.25
N CYS A 45 -10.00 -6.58 38.52
CA CYS A 45 -9.26 -7.53 37.70
C CYS A 45 -9.83 -7.64 36.28
N ARG A 46 -11.16 -7.69 36.10
CA ARG A 46 -11.79 -7.65 34.77
C ARG A 46 -11.44 -6.39 34.00
N GLY A 47 -11.52 -5.23 34.66
CA GLY A 47 -11.10 -3.96 34.06
C GLY A 47 -9.62 -3.95 33.66
N ALA A 48 -8.74 -4.54 34.48
CA ALA A 48 -7.32 -4.68 34.19
C ALA A 48 -7.07 -5.60 32.99
N ILE A 49 -7.74 -6.75 32.91
CA ILE A 49 -7.67 -7.70 31.77
C ILE A 49 -8.11 -7.02 30.46
N LEU A 50 -9.16 -6.19 30.51
CA LEU A 50 -9.65 -5.46 29.34
C LEU A 50 -8.62 -4.42 28.85
N ARG A 51 -8.04 -3.65 29.78
CA ARG A 51 -7.04 -2.61 29.48
C ARG A 51 -5.68 -3.19 29.07
N SER A 52 -5.29 -4.33 29.62
CA SER A 52 -4.03 -5.01 29.29
C SER A 52 -4.11 -5.85 28.01
N LYS A 53 -5.31 -5.99 27.42
CA LYS A 53 -5.60 -6.89 26.29
C LYS A 53 -5.26 -8.37 26.57
N ALA A 54 -5.16 -8.77 27.85
CA ALA A 54 -4.76 -10.14 28.22
C ALA A 54 -5.68 -11.21 27.65
N LYS A 55 -6.99 -10.94 27.51
CA LYS A 55 -7.94 -11.87 26.88
C LYS A 55 -7.62 -12.16 25.41
N TYR A 56 -7.17 -11.15 24.66
CA TYR A 56 -6.72 -11.35 23.28
C TYR A 56 -5.46 -12.23 23.22
N ALA A 57 -4.47 -11.96 24.07
CA ALA A 57 -3.24 -12.76 24.13
C ALA A 57 -3.49 -14.22 24.54
N LEU A 58 -4.42 -14.46 25.48
CA LEU A 58 -4.70 -15.80 26.00
C LEU A 58 -5.66 -16.62 25.11
N GLU A 59 -6.74 -16.00 24.64
CA GLU A 59 -7.81 -16.70 23.92
C GLU A 59 -7.81 -16.41 22.41
N GLY A 60 -7.31 -15.24 21.98
CA GLY A 60 -7.27 -14.82 20.58
C GLY A 60 -6.10 -15.43 19.78
N GLU A 61 -5.08 -15.96 20.44
CA GLU A 61 -3.96 -16.67 19.78
C GLU A 61 -4.17 -18.20 19.73
N ARG A 62 -5.24 -18.70 20.35
CA ARG A 62 -5.62 -20.13 20.37
C ARG A 62 -6.90 -20.32 19.57
N CYS A 63 -7.12 -21.52 19.02
CA CYS A 63 -8.35 -21.87 18.30
C CYS A 63 -9.55 -22.04 19.26
N THR A 64 -9.96 -20.95 19.90
CA THR A 64 -11.06 -20.90 20.86
C THR A 64 -12.35 -20.42 20.18
N ALA A 65 -13.50 -20.63 20.83
CA ALA A 65 -14.76 -20.04 20.38
C ALA A 65 -14.68 -18.50 20.25
N TYR A 66 -13.87 -17.85 21.10
CA TYR A 66 -13.59 -16.42 21.01
C TYR A 66 -12.83 -16.08 19.72
N PHE A 67 -11.74 -16.78 19.41
CA PHE A 67 -10.99 -16.60 18.16
C PHE A 67 -11.86 -16.85 16.91
N LEU A 68 -12.58 -17.98 16.87
CA LEU A 68 -13.49 -18.30 15.77
C LEU A 68 -14.65 -17.30 15.68
N GLY A 69 -15.10 -16.74 16.81
CA GLY A 69 -16.08 -15.65 16.85
C GLY A 69 -15.55 -14.34 16.25
N LEU A 70 -14.28 -14.00 16.49
CA LEU A 70 -13.61 -12.86 15.85
C LEU A 70 -13.49 -13.07 14.34
N GLU A 71 -13.14 -14.28 13.90
CA GLU A 71 -13.08 -14.62 12.49
C GLU A 71 -14.46 -14.49 11.82
N LYS A 72 -15.50 -15.08 12.41
CA LYS A 72 -16.90 -14.95 11.94
C LYS A 72 -17.34 -13.49 11.86
N SER A 73 -17.02 -12.67 12.86
CA SER A 73 -17.33 -11.23 12.87
C SER A 73 -16.57 -10.47 11.78
N LYS A 74 -15.32 -10.84 11.51
CA LYS A 74 -14.55 -10.27 10.40
C LYS A 74 -15.14 -10.68 9.06
N GLN A 75 -15.46 -11.96 8.89
CA GLN A 75 -16.06 -12.52 7.69
C GLN A 75 -17.38 -11.82 7.38
N SER A 76 -18.29 -11.66 8.35
CA SER A 76 -19.58 -10.97 8.14
C SER A 76 -19.41 -9.50 7.75
N ARG A 77 -18.39 -8.80 8.26
CA ARG A 77 -18.11 -7.41 7.87
C ARG A 77 -17.52 -7.28 6.48
N THR A 78 -16.79 -8.30 6.01
CA THR A 78 -16.14 -8.30 4.69
C THR A 78 -16.95 -9.01 3.62
N TYR A 79 -18.00 -9.72 4.00
CA TYR A 79 -18.86 -10.45 3.07
C TYR A 79 -19.57 -9.47 2.14
N ILE A 80 -19.49 -9.75 0.84
CA ILE A 80 -20.17 -8.98 -0.18
C ILE A 80 -21.48 -9.70 -0.48
N HIS A 81 -22.59 -9.16 0.02
CA HIS A 81 -23.94 -9.72 -0.19
C HIS A 81 -24.54 -9.32 -1.53
N GLU A 82 -24.18 -8.15 -2.02
CA GLU A 82 -24.76 -7.56 -3.23
C GLU A 82 -23.77 -6.56 -3.84
N ILE A 83 -23.82 -6.42 -5.17
CA ILE A 83 -23.03 -5.44 -5.94
C ILE A 83 -23.85 -4.90 -7.09
N ARG A 84 -23.42 -3.77 -7.65
CA ARG A 84 -24.03 -3.19 -8.85
C ARG A 84 -23.46 -3.82 -10.13
N ASN A 85 -24.34 -4.28 -11.03
CA ASN A 85 -23.96 -4.73 -12.37
C ASN A 85 -23.60 -3.52 -13.28
N LYS A 86 -23.42 -3.74 -14.59
CA LYS A 86 -23.05 -2.66 -15.53
C LYS A 86 -24.24 -1.76 -15.86
N GLU A 87 -25.44 -2.33 -15.87
CA GLU A 87 -26.73 -1.71 -16.14
C GLU A 87 -27.19 -0.82 -14.98
N GLY A 88 -26.54 -0.95 -13.82
CA GLY A 88 -26.80 -0.16 -12.64
C GLY A 88 -27.73 -0.83 -11.63
N GLU A 89 -28.15 -2.06 -11.89
CA GLU A 89 -29.01 -2.88 -11.05
C GLU A 89 -28.20 -3.60 -9.96
N VAL A 90 -28.86 -3.92 -8.86
CA VAL A 90 -28.23 -4.61 -7.73
C VAL A 90 -28.43 -6.11 -7.91
N VAL A 91 -27.31 -6.84 -7.95
CA VAL A 91 -27.30 -8.31 -7.99
C VAL A 91 -26.82 -8.85 -6.64
N ALA A 92 -27.53 -9.86 -6.14
CA ALA A 92 -27.21 -10.56 -4.89
C ALA A 92 -26.92 -12.05 -5.10
N ASP A 93 -27.12 -12.56 -6.32
CA ASP A 93 -26.76 -13.93 -6.67
C ASP A 93 -25.25 -14.14 -6.60
N TYR A 94 -24.84 -15.26 -6.03
CA TYR A 94 -23.44 -15.55 -5.76
C TYR A 94 -22.60 -15.69 -7.04
N VAL A 95 -23.15 -16.34 -8.06
CA VAL A 95 -22.47 -16.54 -9.35
C VAL A 95 -22.38 -15.20 -10.07
N ALA A 96 -23.49 -14.45 -10.11
CA ALA A 96 -23.51 -13.11 -10.69
C ALA A 96 -22.50 -12.15 -10.03
N ILE A 97 -22.31 -12.25 -8.70
CA ILE A 97 -21.29 -11.46 -7.98
C ILE A 97 -19.88 -11.83 -8.45
N LEU A 98 -19.57 -13.12 -8.57
CA LEU A 98 -18.25 -13.59 -9.02
C LEU A 98 -17.94 -13.14 -10.45
N GLU A 99 -18.89 -13.34 -11.37
CA GLU A 99 -18.75 -12.97 -12.78
C GLU A 99 -18.55 -11.46 -12.93
N ARG A 100 -19.38 -10.66 -12.25
CA ARG A 100 -19.30 -9.20 -12.31
C ARG A 100 -17.98 -8.66 -11.74
N VAL A 101 -17.44 -9.29 -10.71
CA VAL A 101 -16.13 -8.92 -10.15
C VAL A 101 -15.01 -9.28 -11.11
N GLN A 102 -15.02 -10.50 -11.64
CA GLN A 102 -14.05 -10.96 -12.62
C GLN A 102 -14.03 -10.04 -13.84
N GLU A 103 -15.21 -9.71 -14.35
CA GLU A 103 -15.39 -8.78 -15.45
C GLU A 103 -14.82 -7.40 -15.12
N PHE A 104 -15.23 -6.79 -13.99
CA PHE A 104 -14.77 -5.46 -13.60
C PHE A 104 -13.24 -5.36 -13.49
N TYR A 105 -12.61 -6.31 -12.81
CA TYR A 105 -11.15 -6.30 -12.64
C TYR A 105 -10.41 -6.76 -13.90
N GLY A 106 -10.97 -7.70 -14.66
CA GLY A 106 -10.45 -8.10 -15.97
C GLY A 106 -10.40 -6.92 -16.95
N GLU A 107 -11.46 -6.12 -17.02
CA GLU A 107 -11.49 -4.89 -17.82
C GLU A 107 -10.53 -3.82 -17.30
N LEU A 108 -10.49 -3.64 -15.98
CA LEU A 108 -9.56 -2.71 -15.34
C LEU A 108 -8.11 -3.05 -15.68
N TYR A 109 -7.74 -4.33 -15.81
CA TYR A 109 -6.37 -4.77 -16.02
C TYR A 109 -6.02 -5.18 -17.45
N LYS A 110 -6.96 -5.15 -18.40
CA LYS A 110 -6.74 -5.58 -19.80
C LYS A 110 -5.57 -4.86 -20.51
N GLY A 111 -5.24 -3.63 -20.08
CA GLY A 111 -4.21 -2.80 -20.69
C GLY A 111 -4.68 -2.11 -21.98
N GLY A 112 -3.85 -1.22 -22.51
CA GLY A 112 -4.05 -0.53 -23.79
C GLY A 112 -4.66 0.87 -23.70
N GLY A 113 -4.78 1.50 -24.88
CA GLY A 113 -5.16 2.92 -25.01
C GLY A 113 -3.96 3.87 -24.98
N LEU A 114 -2.80 3.40 -25.43
CA LEU A 114 -1.59 4.18 -25.58
C LEU A 114 -1.51 4.80 -26.98
N GLU A 115 -1.06 6.05 -27.05
CA GLU A 115 -0.78 6.75 -28.31
C GLU A 115 0.74 6.90 -28.48
N GLU A 116 1.30 6.32 -29.54
CA GLU A 116 2.75 6.22 -29.72
C GLU A 116 3.42 7.60 -29.84
N ASP A 117 2.81 8.53 -30.57
CA ASP A 117 3.32 9.90 -30.70
C ASP A 117 3.36 10.63 -29.35
N SER A 118 2.28 10.47 -28.55
CA SER A 118 2.24 11.00 -27.18
C SER A 118 3.29 10.34 -26.27
N ILE A 119 3.59 9.04 -26.45
CA ILE A 119 4.69 8.38 -25.70
C ILE A 119 6.02 9.04 -26.03
N VAL A 120 6.33 9.24 -27.30
CA VAL A 120 7.58 9.87 -27.73
C VAL A 120 7.70 11.27 -27.13
N GLU A 121 6.66 12.10 -27.26
CA GLU A 121 6.65 13.47 -26.71
C GLU A 121 6.89 13.49 -25.19
N VAL A 122 6.24 12.59 -24.43
CA VAL A 122 6.40 12.50 -22.97
C VAL A 122 7.78 11.94 -22.58
N LEU A 123 8.35 11.01 -23.35
CA LEU A 123 9.69 10.49 -23.07
C LEU A 123 10.78 11.51 -23.40
N ASP A 124 10.56 12.36 -24.40
CA ASP A 124 11.51 13.41 -24.78
C ASP A 124 11.64 14.49 -23.71
N SER A 125 10.58 14.75 -22.92
CA SER A 125 10.65 15.67 -21.78
C SER A 125 11.51 15.16 -20.60
N VAL A 126 11.95 13.90 -20.62
CA VAL A 126 12.75 13.30 -19.54
C VAL A 126 14.22 13.58 -19.76
N GLU A 127 14.77 14.66 -19.22
CA GLU A 127 16.19 15.00 -19.44
C GLU A 127 17.14 14.18 -18.56
N SER A 128 16.73 13.83 -17.35
CA SER A 128 17.56 13.10 -16.39
C SER A 128 17.79 11.65 -16.83
N LYS A 129 19.04 11.20 -16.74
CA LYS A 129 19.45 9.80 -16.92
C LYS A 129 20.36 9.37 -15.79
N LEU A 130 20.40 8.06 -15.54
CA LEU A 130 21.39 7.46 -14.67
C LEU A 130 22.80 7.68 -15.23
N SER A 131 23.76 7.76 -14.29
CA SER A 131 25.17 7.63 -14.65
C SER A 131 25.45 6.22 -15.19
N VAL A 132 26.55 6.07 -15.92
CA VAL A 132 27.00 4.75 -16.40
C VAL A 132 27.19 3.79 -15.22
N ASP A 133 27.88 4.25 -14.16
CA ASP A 133 28.13 3.46 -12.95
C ASP A 133 26.84 3.01 -12.25
N ASP A 134 25.82 3.87 -12.17
CA ASP A 134 24.53 3.54 -11.55
C ASP A 134 23.72 2.55 -12.39
N SER A 135 23.78 2.69 -13.72
CA SER A 135 23.15 1.76 -14.65
C SER A 135 23.81 0.38 -14.56
N GLU A 136 25.14 0.32 -14.63
CA GLU A 136 25.92 -0.90 -14.46
C GLU A 136 25.72 -1.54 -13.08
N TRP A 137 25.59 -0.74 -12.03
CA TRP A 137 25.25 -1.23 -10.69
C TRP A 137 23.91 -1.98 -10.68
N CYS A 138 22.88 -1.42 -11.32
CA CYS A 138 21.56 -2.03 -11.39
C CYS A 138 21.54 -3.33 -12.21
N ASP A 139 22.45 -3.45 -13.18
CA ASP A 139 22.55 -4.56 -14.13
C ASP A 139 23.51 -5.68 -13.71
N ARG A 140 24.06 -5.67 -12.49
CA ARG A 140 24.88 -6.79 -11.99
C ARG A 140 24.08 -8.08 -11.84
N ASP A 141 24.77 -9.22 -11.83
CA ASP A 141 24.10 -10.49 -11.52
C ASP A 141 23.49 -10.45 -10.12
N ILE A 142 22.28 -11.00 -9.96
CA ILE A 142 21.66 -11.16 -8.64
C ILE A 142 22.49 -12.17 -7.85
N ASN A 143 23.00 -11.74 -6.71
CA ASN A 143 23.85 -12.57 -5.86
C ASN A 143 23.16 -12.98 -4.55
N ARG A 144 23.77 -13.94 -3.86
CA ARG A 144 23.25 -14.52 -2.62
C ARG A 144 23.03 -13.49 -1.52
N LYS A 145 23.93 -12.51 -1.39
CA LYS A 145 23.85 -11.47 -0.36
C LYS A 145 22.60 -10.60 -0.56
N GLU A 146 22.34 -10.16 -1.79
CA GLU A 146 21.13 -9.37 -2.09
C GLU A 146 19.84 -10.15 -1.79
N VAL A 147 19.82 -11.44 -2.10
CA VAL A 147 18.66 -12.30 -1.81
C VAL A 147 18.45 -12.47 -0.29
N MET A 148 19.52 -12.65 0.48
CA MET A 148 19.44 -12.70 1.94
C MET A 148 18.94 -11.40 2.55
N GLU A 149 19.49 -10.26 2.10
CA GLU A 149 19.04 -8.92 2.51
C GLU A 149 17.57 -8.67 2.15
N ALA A 150 17.12 -9.17 0.99
CA ALA A 150 15.72 -9.11 0.60
C ALA A 150 14.83 -9.96 1.51
N ILE A 151 15.22 -11.19 1.87
CA ILE A 151 14.49 -12.06 2.80
C ILE A 151 14.36 -11.38 4.18
N GLU A 152 15.46 -10.83 4.70
CA GLU A 152 15.47 -10.14 5.98
C GLU A 152 14.62 -8.87 5.98
N GLY A 153 14.71 -8.10 4.90
CA GLY A 153 14.00 -6.83 4.72
C GLY A 153 12.50 -6.97 4.42
N LEU A 154 11.97 -8.19 4.23
CA LEU A 154 10.54 -8.44 4.12
C LEU A 154 9.90 -8.59 5.51
N ASN A 155 8.74 -7.97 5.71
CA ASN A 155 8.04 -7.99 7.00
C ASN A 155 7.40 -9.36 7.28
N SER A 156 7.56 -9.86 8.50
CA SER A 156 6.87 -11.06 8.99
C SER A 156 5.38 -10.78 9.28
N GLY A 157 4.58 -11.84 9.44
CA GLY A 157 3.15 -11.77 9.73
C GLY A 157 2.30 -11.25 8.57
N LYS A 158 2.80 -11.40 7.33
CA LYS A 158 2.09 -11.02 6.10
C LYS A 158 1.54 -12.25 5.39
N SER A 159 0.39 -12.10 4.76
CA SER A 159 -0.25 -13.20 4.04
C SER A 159 0.61 -13.66 2.85
N PRO A 160 0.77 -14.99 2.65
CA PRO A 160 1.45 -15.55 1.50
C PRO A 160 0.62 -15.39 0.23
N GLY A 161 1.20 -15.82 -0.89
CA GLY A 161 0.48 -15.89 -2.16
C GLY A 161 -0.37 -17.16 -2.27
N SER A 162 -0.51 -17.64 -3.51
CA SER A 162 -1.34 -18.80 -3.84
C SER A 162 -0.73 -20.15 -3.40
N ASP A 163 0.57 -20.19 -3.14
CA ASP A 163 1.31 -21.37 -2.68
C ASP A 163 1.22 -21.63 -1.17
N GLY A 164 0.74 -20.63 -0.40
CA GLY A 164 0.64 -20.70 1.05
C GLY A 164 1.97 -20.59 1.80
N ILE A 165 3.10 -20.38 1.14
CA ILE A 165 4.42 -20.34 1.78
C ILE A 165 4.68 -18.92 2.33
N GLY A 166 4.74 -18.80 3.66
CA GLY A 166 5.02 -17.55 4.36
C GLY A 166 6.49 -17.12 4.33
N ILE A 167 6.76 -15.84 4.60
CA ILE A 167 8.13 -15.31 4.68
C ILE A 167 8.93 -15.91 5.83
N GLU A 168 8.24 -16.38 6.87
CA GLU A 168 8.81 -17.05 8.03
C GLU A 168 9.63 -18.27 7.63
N PHE A 169 9.14 -19.06 6.66
CA PHE A 169 9.87 -20.19 6.10
C PHE A 169 11.22 -19.76 5.50
N TYR A 170 11.20 -18.73 4.65
CA TYR A 170 12.42 -18.22 4.02
C TYR A 170 13.38 -17.59 5.04
N LYS A 171 12.87 -16.98 6.12
CA LYS A 171 13.73 -16.44 7.19
C LYS A 171 14.41 -17.55 8.00
N VAL A 172 13.70 -18.63 8.30
CA VAL A 172 14.26 -19.79 9.03
C VAL A 172 15.32 -20.50 8.18
N TYR A 173 15.05 -20.73 6.89
CA TYR A 173 15.95 -21.44 5.98
C TYR A 173 16.73 -20.49 5.04
N LYS A 174 16.99 -19.26 5.49
CA LYS A 174 17.54 -18.18 4.67
C LYS A 174 18.83 -18.58 3.95
N GLU A 175 19.74 -19.26 4.63
CA GLU A 175 21.03 -19.65 4.06
C GLU A 175 20.87 -20.65 2.91
N GLN A 176 19.98 -21.62 3.04
CA GLN A 176 19.71 -22.63 2.00
C GLN A 176 18.89 -22.01 0.86
N MET A 177 17.81 -21.30 1.20
CA MET A 177 16.88 -20.72 0.23
C MET A 177 17.53 -19.64 -0.62
N ALA A 178 18.44 -18.84 -0.07
CA ALA A 178 19.12 -17.81 -0.85
C ALA A 178 19.94 -18.41 -2.02
N SER A 179 20.65 -19.51 -1.79
CA SER A 179 21.41 -20.19 -2.85
C SER A 179 20.49 -20.76 -3.93
N ILE A 180 19.42 -21.46 -3.53
CA ILE A 180 18.43 -22.03 -4.45
C ILE A 180 17.75 -20.94 -5.29
N LEU A 181 17.36 -19.83 -4.67
CA LEU A 181 16.70 -18.72 -5.36
C LEU A 181 17.63 -18.03 -6.36
N VAL A 182 18.93 -17.87 -6.05
CA VAL A 182 19.90 -17.32 -7.00
C VAL A 182 20.01 -18.20 -8.24
N GLU A 183 20.08 -19.52 -8.08
CA GLU A 183 20.12 -20.46 -9.19
C GLU A 183 18.83 -20.40 -10.02
N ALA A 184 17.68 -20.37 -9.35
CA ALA A 184 16.38 -20.22 -10.00
C ALA A 184 16.28 -18.91 -10.80
N PHE A 185 16.72 -17.79 -10.21
CA PHE A 185 16.74 -16.49 -10.90
C PHE A 185 17.70 -16.50 -12.09
N ARG A 186 18.89 -17.09 -11.96
CA ARG A 186 19.82 -17.23 -13.08
C ARG A 186 19.21 -18.03 -14.24
N GLU A 187 18.47 -19.10 -13.94
CA GLU A 187 17.80 -19.88 -14.97
C GLU A 187 16.64 -19.11 -15.63
N ILE A 188 15.86 -18.35 -14.85
CA ILE A 188 14.81 -17.45 -15.38
C ILE A 188 15.42 -16.38 -16.30
N GLU A 189 16.57 -15.83 -15.94
CA GLU A 189 17.27 -14.84 -16.76
C GLU A 189 17.72 -15.45 -18.09
N LYS A 190 18.40 -16.60 -18.02
CA LYS A 190 18.94 -17.33 -19.17
C LYS A 190 17.85 -17.79 -20.14
N THR A 191 16.77 -18.36 -19.63
CA THR A 191 15.67 -18.89 -20.46
C THR A 191 14.67 -17.81 -20.87
N GLY A 192 14.58 -16.72 -20.10
CA GLY A 192 13.53 -15.73 -20.23
C GLY A 192 12.15 -16.18 -19.73
N ILE A 193 12.04 -17.39 -19.17
CA ILE A 193 10.77 -18.00 -18.79
C ILE A 193 10.65 -18.01 -17.27
N VAL A 194 9.59 -17.37 -16.76
CA VAL A 194 9.20 -17.51 -15.35
C VAL A 194 8.35 -18.78 -15.20
N GLN A 195 8.91 -19.79 -14.53
CA GLN A 195 8.23 -21.07 -14.34
C GLN A 195 7.17 -21.03 -13.24
N GLY A 196 6.15 -21.90 -13.37
CA GLY A 196 5.16 -22.13 -12.35
C GLY A 196 4.22 -20.94 -12.09
N ARG A 197 3.87 -20.74 -10.82
CA ARG A 197 2.90 -19.72 -10.37
C ARG A 197 3.55 -18.48 -9.75
N MET A 198 4.87 -18.30 -9.92
CA MET A 198 5.62 -17.21 -9.29
C MET A 198 5.02 -15.83 -9.57
N VAL A 199 4.59 -15.59 -10.82
CA VAL A 199 3.96 -14.33 -11.23
C VAL A 199 2.43 -14.35 -11.15
N GLU A 200 1.81 -15.37 -10.55
CA GLU A 200 0.38 -15.36 -10.24
C GLU A 200 0.09 -14.57 -8.96
N GLY A 201 -1.06 -13.89 -8.92
CA GLY A 201 -1.49 -13.13 -7.76
C GLY A 201 -2.93 -13.43 -7.36
N VAL A 202 -3.21 -13.38 -6.07
CA VAL A 202 -4.59 -13.43 -5.53
C VAL A 202 -4.97 -12.04 -5.06
N ILE A 203 -5.92 -11.40 -5.73
CA ILE A 203 -6.40 -10.07 -5.39
C ILE A 203 -7.46 -10.19 -4.30
N THR A 204 -7.22 -9.57 -3.15
CA THR A 204 -8.24 -9.41 -2.09
C THR A 204 -8.78 -7.98 -2.11
N LEU A 205 -10.09 -7.84 -1.90
CA LEU A 205 -10.76 -6.55 -1.94
C LEU A 205 -10.89 -5.92 -0.54
N VAL A 206 -10.47 -4.68 -0.40
CA VAL A 206 -10.62 -3.89 0.83
C VAL A 206 -11.47 -2.66 0.55
N PHE A 207 -12.65 -2.59 1.18
CA PHE A 207 -13.53 -1.43 1.03
C PHE A 207 -12.84 -0.16 1.57
N LYS A 208 -12.85 0.92 0.78
CA LYS A 208 -12.19 2.21 1.12
C LYS A 208 -12.82 2.93 2.31
N ARG A 209 -13.95 2.44 2.84
CA ARG A 209 -14.78 3.13 3.86
C ARG A 209 -15.29 4.50 3.39
N LYS A 210 -15.42 4.68 2.08
CA LYS A 210 -15.91 5.88 1.41
C LYS A 210 -16.71 5.45 0.17
N GLY A 211 -17.82 6.13 -0.08
CA GLY A 211 -18.72 5.83 -1.19
C GLY A 211 -19.66 4.65 -0.91
N ASN A 212 -20.39 4.22 -1.94
CA ASN A 212 -21.33 3.10 -1.86
C ASN A 212 -20.59 1.75 -1.92
N LYS A 213 -20.93 0.82 -1.01
CA LYS A 213 -20.38 -0.56 -1.01
C LYS A 213 -20.82 -1.39 -2.21
N LEU A 214 -21.90 -1.00 -2.89
CA LEU A 214 -22.35 -1.69 -4.11
C LEU A 214 -21.41 -1.44 -5.29
N ASP A 215 -20.59 -0.39 -5.25
CA ASP A 215 -19.73 -0.02 -6.37
C ASP A 215 -18.30 -0.56 -6.18
N LEU A 216 -17.86 -1.45 -7.08
CA LEU A 216 -16.51 -2.04 -7.06
C LEU A 216 -15.37 -1.00 -7.18
N LYS A 217 -15.66 0.21 -7.69
CA LYS A 217 -14.70 1.34 -7.71
C LYS A 217 -14.27 1.80 -6.31
N ASN A 218 -15.10 1.54 -5.30
CA ASN A 218 -14.86 1.90 -3.90
C ASN A 218 -14.08 0.82 -3.12
N TYR A 219 -13.57 -0.21 -3.80
CA TYR A 219 -12.70 -1.23 -3.24
C TYR A 219 -11.25 -1.05 -3.71
N ARG A 220 -10.30 -1.27 -2.81
CA ARG A 220 -8.88 -1.37 -3.10
C ARG A 220 -8.51 -2.82 -3.36
N PRO A 221 -7.99 -3.15 -4.56
CA PRO A 221 -7.43 -4.46 -4.83
C PRO A 221 -6.04 -4.58 -4.20
N ILE A 222 -5.84 -5.53 -3.29
CA ILE A 222 -4.51 -5.86 -2.74
C ILE A 222 -4.06 -7.17 -3.34
N SER A 223 -2.91 -7.18 -4.01
CA SER A 223 -2.33 -8.38 -4.61
C SER A 223 -1.54 -9.17 -3.57
N LEU A 224 -2.01 -10.38 -3.27
CA LEU A 224 -1.26 -11.38 -2.52
C LEU A 224 -0.37 -12.15 -3.50
N LEU A 225 0.94 -11.94 -3.39
CA LEU A 225 1.95 -12.52 -4.26
C LEU A 225 2.77 -13.58 -3.51
N ASN A 226 3.25 -14.58 -4.22
CA ASN A 226 4.14 -15.60 -3.65
C ASN A 226 5.44 -14.95 -3.13
N VAL A 227 6.07 -15.57 -2.13
CA VAL A 227 7.18 -14.95 -1.42
C VAL A 227 8.47 -14.94 -2.25
N ASP A 228 8.70 -15.95 -3.07
CA ASP A 228 9.77 -15.97 -4.08
C ASP A 228 9.70 -14.76 -5.03
N TYR A 229 8.51 -14.41 -5.54
CA TYR A 229 8.27 -13.17 -6.28
C TYR A 229 8.61 -11.94 -5.44
N LYS A 230 8.13 -11.89 -4.20
CA LYS A 230 8.36 -10.74 -3.31
C LYS A 230 9.84 -10.53 -3.03
N ILE A 231 10.61 -11.61 -2.90
CA ILE A 231 12.07 -11.56 -2.71
C ILE A 231 12.74 -10.98 -3.96
N LEU A 232 12.43 -11.48 -5.16
CA LEU A 232 12.97 -10.92 -6.39
C LEU A 232 12.61 -9.44 -6.56
N ALA A 233 11.33 -9.09 -6.37
CA ALA A 233 10.88 -7.71 -6.44
C ALA A 233 11.56 -6.82 -5.38
N LYS A 234 11.90 -7.36 -4.20
CA LYS A 234 12.62 -6.65 -3.16
C LYS A 234 14.09 -6.43 -3.51
N VAL A 235 14.75 -7.40 -4.14
CA VAL A 235 16.11 -7.23 -4.70
C VAL A 235 16.13 -6.08 -5.71
N LEU A 236 15.23 -6.11 -6.70
CA LEU A 236 15.12 -5.05 -7.71
C LEU A 236 14.79 -3.68 -7.08
N ALA A 237 13.88 -3.66 -6.11
CA ALA A 237 13.54 -2.44 -5.39
C ALA A 237 14.75 -1.85 -4.65
N ASN A 238 15.56 -2.69 -3.99
CA ASN A 238 16.77 -2.22 -3.29
C ASN A 238 17.80 -1.62 -4.27
N ARG A 239 17.96 -2.21 -5.46
CA ARG A 239 18.82 -1.64 -6.52
C ARG A 239 18.33 -0.29 -7.01
N ILE A 240 17.06 -0.20 -7.40
CA ILE A 240 16.45 1.05 -7.88
C ILE A 240 16.50 2.13 -6.80
N LYS A 241 16.20 1.76 -5.54
CA LYS A 241 16.20 2.70 -4.40
C LYS A 241 17.55 3.39 -4.22
N ARG A 242 18.67 2.74 -4.52
CA ARG A 242 20.00 3.36 -4.44
C ARG A 242 20.18 4.50 -5.44
N VAL A 243 19.61 4.36 -6.63
CA VAL A 243 19.89 5.25 -7.77
C VAL A 243 18.74 6.22 -8.08
N ILE A 244 17.55 6.02 -7.50
CA ILE A 244 16.33 6.75 -7.84
C ILE A 244 16.43 8.27 -7.64
N GLY A 245 17.25 8.75 -6.70
CA GLY A 245 17.50 10.19 -6.52
C GLY A 245 18.25 10.85 -7.69
N GLY A 246 18.92 10.04 -8.51
CA GLY A 246 19.55 10.47 -9.75
C GLY A 246 18.54 10.84 -10.84
N ILE A 247 17.35 10.24 -10.84
CA ILE A 247 16.35 10.39 -11.90
C ILE A 247 15.08 11.14 -11.47
N ILE A 248 14.69 11.08 -10.19
CA ILE A 248 13.54 11.84 -9.68
C ILE A 248 14.01 13.22 -9.25
N LYS A 249 13.94 14.20 -10.15
CA LYS A 249 14.37 15.59 -9.94
C LYS A 249 13.24 16.53 -9.51
N THR A 250 12.01 16.03 -9.47
CA THR A 250 10.84 16.80 -9.02
C THR A 250 10.51 16.55 -7.55
N SER A 251 9.40 17.12 -7.07
CA SER A 251 8.94 17.14 -5.67
C SER A 251 8.25 15.85 -5.19
N GLN A 252 8.30 14.74 -5.94
CA GLN A 252 7.70 13.48 -5.51
C GLN A 252 8.41 12.93 -4.26
N SER A 253 7.72 12.86 -3.13
CA SER A 253 8.31 12.39 -1.87
C SER A 253 8.00 10.93 -1.54
N TYR A 254 7.02 10.32 -2.21
CA TYR A 254 6.63 8.95 -1.88
C TYR A 254 7.66 7.91 -2.33
N SER A 255 8.13 7.10 -1.38
CA SER A 255 9.11 6.02 -1.60
C SER A 255 10.51 6.46 -2.01
N ILE A 256 10.79 7.78 -2.05
CA ILE A 256 12.10 8.31 -2.40
C ILE A 256 12.96 8.44 -1.12
N PRO A 257 14.15 7.82 -1.06
CA PRO A 257 15.02 7.93 0.10
C PRO A 257 15.39 9.39 0.40
N GLY A 258 15.36 9.76 1.68
CA GLY A 258 15.74 11.10 2.14
C GLY A 258 14.66 12.16 1.93
N ARG A 259 13.44 11.80 1.53
CA ARG A 259 12.29 12.72 1.44
C ARG A 259 11.23 12.34 2.46
N ASP A 260 10.69 13.33 3.16
CA ASP A 260 9.58 13.15 4.10
C ASP A 260 8.27 13.74 3.56
N ILE A 261 7.14 13.15 3.95
CA ILE A 261 5.83 13.73 3.65
C ILE A 261 5.65 15.10 4.34
N ALA A 262 6.28 15.28 5.50
CA ALA A 262 6.27 16.54 6.23
C ALA A 262 6.80 17.70 5.39
N ASP A 263 7.85 17.46 4.57
CA ASP A 263 8.42 18.47 3.69
C ASP A 263 7.43 18.89 2.59
N THR A 264 6.73 17.92 2.00
CA THR A 264 5.69 18.19 0.99
C THR A 264 4.53 18.99 1.59
N ILE A 265 4.08 18.63 2.79
CA ILE A 265 3.00 19.35 3.51
C ILE A 265 3.44 20.76 3.88
N ALA A 266 4.64 20.92 4.44
CA ALA A 266 5.18 22.22 4.82
C ALA A 266 5.34 23.13 3.60
N THR A 267 5.89 22.62 2.50
CA THR A 267 6.05 23.37 1.25
C THR A 267 4.70 23.85 0.72
N ALA A 268 3.68 22.98 0.69
CA ALA A 268 2.34 23.37 0.23
C ALA A 268 1.71 24.43 1.15
N ARG A 269 1.77 24.23 2.47
CA ARG A 269 1.24 25.17 3.46
C ARG A 269 1.90 26.54 3.35
N ASP A 270 3.23 26.57 3.32
CA ASP A 270 4.00 27.82 3.35
C ASP A 270 3.85 28.57 2.02
N THR A 271 3.71 27.86 0.90
CA THR A 271 3.37 28.47 -0.40
C THR A 271 1.99 29.13 -0.36
N ILE A 272 0.97 28.45 0.17
CA ILE A 272 -0.39 29.02 0.30
C ILE A 272 -0.38 30.25 1.20
N GLU A 273 0.34 30.20 2.32
CA GLU A 273 0.44 31.33 3.24
C GLU A 273 1.16 32.52 2.60
N PHE A 274 2.22 32.26 1.84
CA PHE A 274 2.91 33.29 1.07
C PHE A 274 1.99 33.96 0.04
N MET A 275 1.21 33.16 -0.73
CA MET A 275 0.25 33.68 -1.70
C MET A 275 -0.80 34.61 -1.07
N LYS A 276 -1.26 34.28 0.14
CA LYS A 276 -2.21 35.10 0.91
C LYS A 276 -1.56 36.40 1.40
N ARG A 277 -0.37 36.31 1.99
CA ARG A 277 0.33 37.43 2.61
C ARG A 277 0.74 38.48 1.59
N ASP A 278 1.32 38.08 0.47
CA ASP A 278 1.87 38.99 -0.54
C ASP A 278 0.79 39.55 -1.49
N ARG A 279 -0.47 39.13 -1.34
CA ARG A 279 -1.55 39.39 -2.30
C ARG A 279 -1.17 39.03 -3.75
N ALA A 280 -0.16 38.17 -3.92
CA ALA A 280 0.28 37.67 -5.21
C ALA A 280 -0.81 36.86 -5.94
N GLY A 281 -1.82 36.41 -5.19
CA GLY A 281 -2.90 35.57 -5.70
C GLY A 281 -2.38 34.22 -6.17
N GLY A 282 -3.24 33.49 -6.88
CA GLY A 282 -2.92 32.22 -7.50
C GLY A 282 -3.92 31.12 -7.14
N ILE A 283 -3.71 29.96 -7.76
CA ILE A 283 -4.65 28.85 -7.80
C ILE A 283 -3.92 27.60 -7.36
N VAL A 284 -4.55 26.86 -6.44
CA VAL A 284 -4.13 25.50 -6.06
C VAL A 284 -5.04 24.52 -6.76
N LEU A 285 -4.47 23.71 -7.65
CA LEU A 285 -5.14 22.62 -8.35
C LEU A 285 -4.72 21.29 -7.72
N ALA A 286 -5.67 20.52 -7.22
CA ALA A 286 -5.45 19.16 -6.76
C ALA A 286 -5.95 18.17 -7.81
N ILE A 287 -5.05 17.32 -8.32
CA ILE A 287 -5.37 16.25 -9.28
C ILE A 287 -5.43 14.92 -8.52
N ASP A 288 -6.58 14.25 -8.61
CA ASP A 288 -6.79 12.89 -8.12
C ASP A 288 -6.71 11.91 -9.30
N TRP A 289 -5.76 10.96 -9.25
CA TRP A 289 -5.58 9.96 -10.31
C TRP A 289 -6.47 8.75 -10.07
N ASN A 290 -7.38 8.49 -11.02
CA ASN A 290 -8.27 7.34 -10.93
C ASN A 290 -7.48 6.04 -10.95
N LYS A 291 -7.53 5.28 -9.84
CA LYS A 291 -6.92 3.94 -9.72
C LYS A 291 -5.44 3.93 -10.15
N ALA A 292 -4.68 4.94 -9.73
CA ALA A 292 -3.28 5.20 -10.04
C ALA A 292 -2.40 3.95 -10.26
N PHE A 293 -2.29 3.07 -9.25
CA PHE A 293 -1.43 1.88 -9.31
C PHE A 293 -1.94 0.82 -10.29
N ASP A 294 -3.26 0.71 -10.44
CA ASP A 294 -3.90 -0.28 -11.31
C ASP A 294 -3.80 0.11 -12.79
N ARG A 295 -3.65 1.40 -13.08
CA ARG A 295 -3.67 1.95 -14.46
C ARG A 295 -2.31 2.10 -15.12
N VAL A 296 -1.21 1.88 -14.40
CA VAL A 296 0.14 1.95 -14.98
C VAL A 296 0.29 0.90 -16.08
N GLU A 297 0.43 1.35 -17.32
CA GLU A 297 0.68 0.51 -18.48
C GLU A 297 2.11 0.00 -18.52
N HIS A 298 2.27 -1.29 -18.79
CA HIS A 298 3.58 -1.94 -18.74
C HIS A 298 4.51 -1.47 -19.87
N GLU A 299 4.00 -1.33 -21.09
CA GLU A 299 4.80 -0.89 -22.25
C GLU A 299 5.36 0.52 -22.05
N PHE A 300 4.53 1.47 -21.61
CA PHE A 300 4.99 2.81 -21.24
C PHE A 300 6.07 2.75 -20.16
N LEU A 301 5.84 1.99 -19.09
CA LEU A 301 6.80 1.84 -18.00
C LEU A 301 8.14 1.27 -18.47
N PHE A 302 8.15 0.26 -19.34
CA PHE A 302 9.40 -0.33 -19.83
C PHE A 302 10.18 0.66 -20.70
N LYS A 303 9.52 1.36 -21.63
CA LYS A 303 10.15 2.40 -22.45
C LYS A 303 10.72 3.52 -21.57
N LEU A 304 9.98 3.90 -20.52
CA LEU A 304 10.41 4.92 -19.57
C LEU A 304 11.65 4.51 -18.76
N LEU A 305 11.71 3.25 -18.28
CA LEU A 305 12.90 2.76 -17.58
C LEU A 305 14.15 2.82 -18.49
N VAL A 306 14.01 2.42 -19.76
CA VAL A 306 15.10 2.57 -20.75
C VAL A 306 15.45 4.05 -20.94
N ARG A 307 14.45 4.95 -21.02
CA ARG A 307 14.68 6.39 -21.18
C ARG A 307 15.45 7.02 -20.04
N PHE A 308 15.25 6.53 -18.81
CA PHE A 308 16.02 6.90 -17.62
C PHE A 308 17.43 6.30 -17.56
N GLY A 309 17.78 5.42 -18.49
CA GLY A 309 19.11 4.82 -18.60
C GLY A 309 19.30 3.54 -17.78
N PHE A 310 18.24 2.90 -17.29
CA PHE A 310 18.35 1.56 -16.72
C PHE A 310 18.77 0.57 -17.82
N GLY A 311 19.73 -0.29 -17.49
CA GLY A 311 20.23 -1.29 -18.42
C GLY A 311 19.24 -2.40 -18.75
N GLU A 312 19.54 -3.15 -19.81
CA GLU A 312 18.64 -4.17 -20.35
C GLU A 312 18.32 -5.28 -19.36
N ARG A 313 19.25 -5.59 -18.45
CA ARG A 313 19.07 -6.68 -17.49
C ARG A 313 18.05 -6.31 -16.44
N LEU A 314 18.16 -5.14 -15.81
CA LEU A 314 17.17 -4.67 -14.84
C LEU A 314 15.79 -4.51 -15.50
N VAL A 315 15.72 -3.89 -16.68
CA VAL A 315 14.46 -3.74 -17.43
C VAL A 315 13.89 -5.11 -17.80
N GLY A 316 14.74 -6.07 -18.20
CA GLY A 316 14.37 -7.45 -18.49
C GLY A 316 13.78 -8.18 -17.29
N TRP A 317 14.32 -7.94 -16.09
CA TRP A 317 13.77 -8.46 -14.83
C TRP A 317 12.41 -7.87 -14.50
N VAL A 318 12.27 -6.54 -14.59
CA VAL A 318 10.98 -5.87 -14.39
C VAL A 318 9.95 -6.43 -15.39
N ARG A 319 10.32 -6.57 -16.66
CA ARG A 319 9.46 -7.17 -17.70
C ARG A 319 9.00 -8.58 -17.35
N ARG A 320 9.87 -9.44 -16.80
CA ARG A 320 9.53 -10.81 -16.38
C ARG A 320 8.54 -10.85 -15.22
N LEU A 321 8.54 -9.87 -14.31
CA LEU A 321 7.57 -9.80 -13.21
C LEU A 321 6.15 -9.48 -13.69
N TYR A 322 6.01 -8.79 -14.83
CA TYR A 322 4.73 -8.27 -15.32
C TYR A 322 4.21 -8.96 -16.58
N LYS A 323 5.08 -9.36 -17.52
CA LYS A 323 4.68 -9.99 -18.77
C LYS A 323 4.11 -11.39 -18.50
N GLY A 324 2.89 -11.63 -18.98
CA GLY A 324 2.20 -12.91 -18.75
C GLY A 324 1.67 -13.09 -17.32
N ALA A 325 1.77 -12.07 -16.47
CA ALA A 325 1.22 -12.06 -15.14
C ALA A 325 -0.30 -12.29 -15.17
N ARG A 326 -0.79 -13.14 -14.27
CA ARG A 326 -2.21 -13.48 -14.12
C ARG A 326 -2.67 -13.27 -12.69
N SER A 327 -3.94 -12.99 -12.52
CA SER A 327 -4.55 -12.85 -11.20
C SER A 327 -5.92 -13.49 -11.13
N TYR A 328 -6.30 -13.85 -9.91
CA TYR A 328 -7.64 -14.21 -9.47
C TYR A 328 -8.14 -13.11 -8.53
N VAL A 329 -9.45 -12.91 -8.41
CA VAL A 329 -10.01 -12.12 -7.29
C VAL A 329 -10.61 -13.08 -6.27
N LYS A 330 -10.27 -12.89 -4.99
CA LYS A 330 -10.84 -13.62 -3.86
C LYS A 330 -12.04 -12.86 -3.30
N ILE A 331 -13.22 -13.46 -3.41
CA ILE A 331 -14.47 -12.93 -2.84
C ILE A 331 -15.17 -14.00 -2.04
N ASN A 332 -15.62 -13.62 -0.84
CA ASN A 332 -16.43 -14.48 0.04
C ASN A 332 -15.81 -15.88 0.28
N GLY A 333 -14.48 -15.98 0.23
CA GLY A 333 -13.74 -17.23 0.44
C GLY A 333 -13.38 -18.00 -0.84
N VAL A 334 -13.90 -17.61 -2.00
CA VAL A 334 -13.71 -18.31 -3.28
C VAL A 334 -12.95 -17.43 -4.27
N LEU A 335 -12.27 -18.06 -5.23
CA LEU A 335 -11.55 -17.40 -6.31
C LEU A 335 -12.43 -17.33 -7.56
N THR A 336 -12.42 -16.19 -8.24
CA THR A 336 -12.92 -16.07 -9.63
C THR A 336 -12.05 -16.90 -10.58
N ASP A 337 -12.39 -16.94 -11.88
CA ASP A 337 -11.43 -17.41 -12.87
C ASP A 337 -10.23 -16.45 -12.95
N ARG A 338 -9.14 -16.98 -13.52
CA ARG A 338 -7.92 -16.22 -13.80
C ARG A 338 -8.11 -15.29 -15.00
N PHE A 339 -7.55 -14.10 -14.90
CA PHE A 339 -7.39 -13.17 -16.03
C PHE A 339 -5.96 -12.66 -16.13
N GLY A 340 -5.58 -12.18 -17.32
CA GLY A 340 -4.27 -11.58 -17.56
C GLY A 340 -4.19 -10.14 -17.06
N LEU A 341 -3.00 -9.70 -16.67
CA LEU A 341 -2.70 -8.32 -16.34
C LEU A 341 -1.88 -7.69 -17.48
N GLY A 342 -2.51 -6.85 -18.29
CA GLY A 342 -1.84 -6.01 -19.30
C GLY A 342 -1.38 -4.65 -18.75
N ARG A 343 -1.86 -4.26 -17.57
CA ARG A 343 -1.44 -3.09 -16.79
C ARG A 343 -1.52 -3.41 -15.30
N SER A 344 -1.12 -2.45 -14.47
CA SER A 344 -0.96 -2.52 -13.00
C SER A 344 0.45 -2.88 -12.55
N ILE A 345 0.91 -2.13 -11.57
CA ILE A 345 2.16 -2.40 -10.85
C ILE A 345 1.96 -3.27 -9.60
N ARG A 346 0.75 -3.82 -9.37
CA ARG A 346 0.37 -4.75 -8.28
C ARG A 346 0.53 -4.16 -6.87
N GLN A 347 -0.54 -3.59 -6.33
CA GLN A 347 -0.55 -3.01 -4.99
C GLN A 347 -0.18 -4.06 -3.92
N GLY A 348 0.83 -3.75 -3.09
CA GLY A 348 1.36 -4.63 -2.05
C GLY A 348 2.74 -5.23 -2.35
N CYS A 349 3.28 -5.02 -3.56
CA CYS A 349 4.64 -5.36 -3.91
C CYS A 349 5.63 -4.24 -3.51
N SER A 350 6.83 -4.61 -3.06
CA SER A 350 7.87 -3.66 -2.62
C SER A 350 8.43 -2.77 -3.74
N LEU A 351 8.34 -3.24 -4.99
CA LEU A 351 8.84 -2.53 -6.16
C LEU A 351 7.84 -1.49 -6.68
N SER A 352 6.55 -1.71 -6.46
CA SER A 352 5.46 -0.91 -7.07
C SER A 352 5.55 0.57 -6.74
N ALA A 353 5.85 0.91 -5.49
CA ALA A 353 5.92 2.31 -5.06
C ALA A 353 7.01 3.10 -5.81
N LEU A 354 8.18 2.49 -6.03
CA LEU A 354 9.29 3.08 -6.79
C LEU A 354 8.92 3.22 -8.27
N LEU A 355 8.35 2.16 -8.87
CA LEU A 355 7.90 2.20 -10.27
C LEU A 355 6.80 3.23 -10.50
N TYR A 356 5.92 3.43 -9.52
CA TYR A 356 4.89 4.46 -9.60
C TYR A 356 5.52 5.87 -9.60
N ALA A 357 6.44 6.12 -8.67
CA ALA A 357 7.15 7.40 -8.62
C ALA A 357 7.91 7.68 -9.94
N ILE A 358 8.59 6.67 -10.49
CA ILE A 358 9.24 6.75 -11.81
C ILE A 358 8.22 7.05 -12.90
N SER A 359 7.07 6.36 -12.92
CA SER A 359 6.04 6.54 -13.95
C SER A 359 5.45 7.96 -13.97
N LEU A 360 5.37 8.61 -12.81
CA LEU A 360 4.74 9.93 -12.66
C LEU A 360 5.71 11.10 -12.88
N GLU A 361 7.02 10.86 -12.83
CA GLU A 361 8.05 11.89 -13.03
C GLU A 361 7.90 12.68 -14.35
N PRO A 362 7.61 12.05 -15.52
CA PRO A 362 7.46 12.78 -16.78
C PRO A 362 6.37 13.86 -16.74
N LEU A 363 5.23 13.60 -16.07
CA LEU A 363 4.18 14.59 -15.89
C LEU A 363 4.71 15.83 -15.15
N ALA A 364 5.46 15.61 -14.08
CA ALA A 364 6.01 16.69 -13.28
C ALA A 364 7.06 17.50 -14.05
N LEU A 365 7.86 16.84 -14.89
CA LEU A 365 8.81 17.51 -15.80
C LEU A 365 8.10 18.32 -16.88
N LEU A 366 7.07 17.76 -17.54
CA LEU A 366 6.25 18.49 -18.53
C LEU A 366 5.68 19.78 -17.95
N ILE A 367 5.12 19.71 -16.74
CA ILE A 367 4.52 20.87 -16.07
C ILE A 367 5.59 21.89 -15.65
N LYS A 368 6.72 21.43 -15.11
CA LYS A 368 7.76 22.30 -14.58
C LYS A 368 8.55 23.01 -15.68
N ASN A 369 8.75 22.36 -16.83
CA ASN A 369 9.58 22.86 -17.92
C ASN A 369 8.77 23.64 -18.98
N ASP A 370 7.43 23.61 -18.93
CA ASP A 370 6.60 24.40 -19.85
C ASP A 370 6.49 25.85 -19.36
N GLU A 371 7.12 26.80 -20.06
CA GLU A 371 7.14 28.23 -19.72
C GLU A 371 5.75 28.88 -19.66
N ARG A 372 4.75 28.26 -20.28
CA ARG A 372 3.35 28.73 -20.21
C ARG A 372 2.70 28.41 -18.86
N VAL A 373 3.30 27.51 -18.06
CA VAL A 373 2.85 27.21 -16.70
C VAL A 373 3.58 28.12 -15.72
N ARG A 374 2.88 29.17 -15.27
CA ARG A 374 3.46 30.16 -14.36
C ARG A 374 3.28 29.74 -12.91
N GLY A 375 4.34 29.18 -12.31
CA GLY A 375 4.40 28.85 -10.89
C GLY A 375 4.51 30.07 -9.96
N ILE A 376 4.52 29.81 -8.66
CA ILE A 376 4.69 30.83 -7.61
C ILE A 376 6.18 31.02 -7.35
N GLN A 377 6.66 32.26 -7.50
CA GLN A 377 8.03 32.59 -7.13
C GLN A 377 8.09 32.77 -5.61
N LEU A 378 8.88 31.95 -4.94
CA LEU A 378 9.09 32.01 -3.50
C LEU A 378 10.12 33.10 -3.13
N PRO A 379 10.18 33.55 -1.86
CA PRO A 379 11.16 34.53 -1.40
C PRO A 379 12.63 34.14 -1.65
N SER A 380 12.92 32.85 -1.73
CA SER A 380 14.23 32.30 -2.10
C SER A 380 14.62 32.56 -3.57
N GLY A 381 13.70 33.07 -4.39
CA GLY A 381 13.87 33.23 -5.83
C GLY A 381 13.50 31.98 -6.64
N SER A 382 13.29 30.82 -6.00
CA SER A 382 12.89 29.59 -6.68
C SER A 382 11.41 29.59 -7.05
N ILE A 383 11.07 28.98 -8.19
CA ILE A 383 9.68 28.82 -8.63
C ILE A 383 9.12 27.49 -8.10
N HIS A 384 8.02 27.58 -7.37
CA HIS A 384 7.25 26.44 -6.91
C HIS A 384 6.02 26.24 -7.80
N THR A 385 5.88 25.05 -8.40
CA THR A 385 4.79 24.74 -9.33
C THR A 385 4.04 23.48 -8.96
N ILE A 386 4.73 22.44 -8.49
CA ILE A 386 4.14 21.11 -8.25
C ILE A 386 4.67 20.52 -6.94
N ASN A 387 3.80 19.77 -6.28
CA ASN A 387 4.05 18.94 -5.10
C ASN A 387 3.38 17.58 -5.31
N GLN A 388 4.08 16.50 -4.99
CA GLN A 388 3.55 15.16 -5.19
C GLN A 388 3.85 14.24 -4.00
N TYR A 389 2.85 13.46 -3.60
CA TYR A 389 3.02 12.36 -2.68
C TYR A 389 2.18 11.17 -3.16
N ALA A 390 2.87 10.16 -3.69
CA ALA A 390 2.23 9.03 -4.37
C ALA A 390 1.34 9.56 -5.50
N ASP A 391 0.05 9.19 -5.49
CA ASP A 391 -0.97 9.64 -6.44
C ASP A 391 -1.53 11.03 -6.13
N ASP A 392 -1.32 11.60 -4.94
CA ASP A 392 -1.77 12.96 -4.66
C ASP A 392 -0.86 13.97 -5.36
N THR A 393 -1.39 14.67 -6.37
CA THR A 393 -0.67 15.70 -7.14
C THR A 393 -1.29 17.07 -6.89
N THR A 394 -0.54 17.99 -6.28
CA THR A 394 -0.95 19.37 -6.05
C THR A 394 -0.11 20.31 -6.90
N ILE A 395 -0.77 21.22 -7.60
CA ILE A 395 -0.14 22.17 -8.51
C ILE A 395 -0.52 23.57 -8.08
N THR A 396 0.45 24.47 -8.03
CA THR A 396 0.26 25.86 -7.63
C THR A 396 0.69 26.77 -8.77
N VAL A 397 -0.24 27.55 -9.29
CA VAL A 397 -0.02 28.42 -10.46
C VAL A 397 -0.62 29.81 -10.26
N ARG A 398 -0.17 30.80 -11.02
CA ARG A 398 -0.60 32.20 -10.87
C ARG A 398 -1.97 32.52 -11.48
N ASP A 399 -2.36 31.83 -12.54
CA ASP A 399 -3.51 32.22 -13.36
C ASP A 399 -4.25 31.03 -13.99
N GLY A 400 -5.46 31.31 -14.51
CA GLY A 400 -6.31 30.31 -15.14
C GLY A 400 -5.76 29.76 -16.46
N ASN A 401 -4.92 30.52 -17.18
CA ASN A 401 -4.26 30.03 -18.39
C ASN A 401 -3.26 28.92 -18.07
N SER A 402 -2.52 29.07 -16.97
CA SER A 402 -1.63 28.04 -16.44
C SER A 402 -2.40 26.79 -16.02
N VAL A 403 -3.58 26.94 -15.40
CA VAL A 403 -4.47 25.81 -15.06
C VAL A 403 -4.89 25.06 -16.33
N LYS A 404 -5.34 25.79 -17.36
CA LYS A 404 -5.72 25.18 -18.64
C LYS A 404 -4.56 24.40 -19.25
N ARG A 405 -3.36 24.99 -19.27
CA ARG A 405 -2.16 24.33 -19.81
C ARG A 405 -1.77 23.08 -19.03
N VAL A 406 -1.86 23.12 -17.70
CA VAL A 406 -1.62 21.97 -16.83
C VAL A 406 -2.58 20.82 -17.17
N LEU A 407 -3.86 21.11 -17.39
CA LEU A 407 -4.84 20.09 -17.76
C LEU A 407 -4.54 19.49 -19.15
N GLU A 408 -4.13 20.31 -20.12
CA GLU A 408 -3.69 19.83 -21.45
C GLU A 408 -2.47 18.89 -21.35
N LEU A 409 -1.47 19.25 -20.52
CA LEU A 409 -0.29 18.42 -20.26
C LEU A 409 -0.64 17.12 -19.52
N ALA A 410 -1.58 17.18 -18.57
CA ALA A 410 -2.07 15.99 -17.88
C ALA A 410 -2.85 15.06 -18.83
N GLU A 411 -3.58 15.61 -19.80
CA GLU A 411 -4.23 14.83 -20.86
C GLU A 411 -3.22 14.20 -21.82
N LEU A 412 -2.17 14.92 -22.23
CA LEU A 412 -1.05 14.37 -23.01
C LEU A 412 -0.40 13.19 -22.28
N TYR A 413 -0.02 13.39 -21.01
CA TYR A 413 0.51 12.33 -20.17
C TYR A 413 -0.48 11.15 -20.05
N GLY A 414 -1.78 11.42 -19.96
CA GLY A 414 -2.83 10.41 -19.95
C GLY A 414 -2.89 9.57 -21.23
N ARG A 415 -2.69 10.15 -22.41
CA ARG A 415 -2.61 9.43 -23.70
C ARG A 415 -1.34 8.59 -23.82
N ALA A 416 -0.23 9.04 -23.24
CA ALA A 416 1.04 8.33 -23.23
C ALA A 416 1.12 7.18 -22.21
N SER A 417 0.45 7.30 -21.07
CA SER A 417 0.60 6.38 -19.92
C SER A 417 -0.69 5.61 -19.55
N ALA A 418 -1.80 5.92 -20.20
CA ALA A 418 -3.18 5.56 -19.84
C ALA A 418 -3.66 6.02 -18.45
N ALA A 419 -2.92 6.93 -17.80
CA ALA A 419 -3.38 7.59 -16.58
C ALA A 419 -4.67 8.39 -16.85
N ARG A 420 -5.57 8.43 -15.87
CA ARG A 420 -6.83 9.20 -15.98
C ARG A 420 -7.09 9.99 -14.72
N ILE A 421 -7.45 11.25 -14.89
CA ILE A 421 -7.95 12.11 -13.81
C ILE A 421 -9.33 11.61 -13.37
N ASN A 422 -9.56 11.58 -12.06
CA ASN A 422 -10.87 11.37 -11.46
C ASN A 422 -11.66 12.68 -11.59
N LYS A 423 -12.45 12.79 -12.65
CA LYS A 423 -13.26 13.99 -12.97
C LYS A 423 -14.45 14.15 -12.04
#